data_AF-A0A182Y2U4-F1
#
_entry.id   AF-A0A182Y2U4-F1
#
_cell.length_a   1.000
_cell.length_b   1.000
_cell.length_c   1.000
_cell.angle_alpha   90.00
_cell.angle_beta   90.00
_cell.angle_gamma   90.00
#
_symmetry.space_group_name_H-M   'P 1'
#
loop_
_entity.id
_entity.type
_entity.pdbx_description
1 polymer ?
#
loop_
_entity_poly.entity_id
_entity_poly.type
_entity_poly.pdbx_seq_one_letter_code
_entity_poly.pdbx_strand_id
1 'polypeptide(L)' 'MADFVPTQQYLHEVLILQFHLKKSALQAHREITAVYGEQCIEKSTCRERFAQFKKGNFAFQEEKNLDANRTEWTASR' A
#
# COMPACT_ATOMS: atom_id res chain seq x y z
N MET A 1 -14.84 0.58 20.94
CA MET A 1 -13.88 1.24 20.03
C MET A 1 -14.67 1.52 18.77
N ALA A 2 -14.70 2.77 18.29
CA ALA A 2 -15.36 3.06 17.03
C ALA A 2 -14.74 2.15 15.94
N ASP A 3 -15.58 1.53 15.12
CA ASP A 3 -15.17 0.68 14.01
C ASP A 3 -14.55 1.57 12.92
N PHE A 4 -13.34 2.05 13.18
CA PHE A 4 -12.61 2.90 12.26
C PHE A 4 -12.04 2.01 11.17
N VAL A 5 -12.69 1.99 10.02
CA VAL A 5 -12.19 1.34 8.82
C VAL A 5 -11.23 2.32 8.12
N PRO A 6 -9.91 2.05 8.13
CA PRO A 6 -8.96 2.94 7.48
C PRO A 6 -9.14 2.92 5.97
N THR A 7 -9.14 4.10 5.34
CA THR A 7 -9.12 4.22 3.87
C THR A 7 -7.81 3.69 3.29
N GLN A 8 -7.81 3.25 2.03
CA GLN A 8 -6.60 2.75 1.36
C GLN A 8 -5.44 3.77 1.35
N GLN A 9 -5.75 5.06 1.20
CA GLN A 9 -4.73 6.12 1.27
C GLN A 9 -4.09 6.20 2.66
N TYR A 10 -4.91 6.13 3.71
CA TYR A 10 -4.43 6.14 5.09
C TYR A 10 -3.51 4.96 5.36
N LEU A 11 -3.88 3.75 4.92
CA LEU A 11 -3.02 2.57 5.02
C LEU A 11 -1.69 2.75 4.27
N HIS A 12 -1.71 3.40 3.10
CA HIS A 12 -0.48 3.69 2.35
C HIS A 12 0.45 4.65 3.09
N GLU A 13 -0.08 5.72 3.68
CA GLU A 13 0.69 6.65 4.51
C GLU A 13 1.29 5.94 5.75
N VAL A 14 0.51 5.08 6.40
CA VAL A 14 0.99 4.24 7.51
C VAL A 14 2.10 3.30 7.03
N LEU A 15 1.98 2.66 5.87
CA LEU A 15 3.02 1.80 5.32
C LEU A 15 4.32 2.57 5.02
N ILE A 16 4.22 3.80 4.50
CA ILE A 16 5.37 4.69 4.30
C ILE A 16 6.04 4.95 5.66
N LEU A 17 5.27 5.35 6.68
CA LEU A 17 5.80 5.58 8.02
C LEU A 17 6.55 4.34 8.55
N GLN A 18 5.96 3.15 8.44
CA GLN A 18 6.59 1.89 8.88
C GLN A 18 7.89 1.59 8.12
N PHE A 19 7.95 1.91 6.83
CA PHE A 19 9.17 1.80 6.02
C PHE A 19 10.27 2.77 6.48
N HIS A 20 9.92 4.01 6.77
CA HIS A 20 10.85 4.99 7.33
C HIS A 20 11.36 4.60 8.73
N LEU A 21 10.52 3.91 9.52
CA LEU A 21 10.89 3.30 10.80
C LEU A 21 11.77 2.04 10.66
N LYS A 22 12.27 1.74 9.45
CA LYS A 22 13.12 0.57 9.14
C LYS A 22 12.48 -0.78 9.49
N LYS A 23 11.15 -0.84 9.61
CA LYS A 23 10.46 -2.10 9.87
C LYS A 23 10.44 -2.97 8.61
N SER A 24 10.34 -4.27 8.79
CA SER A 24 10.11 -5.21 7.68
C SER A 24 8.63 -5.20 7.28
N ALA A 25 8.33 -5.52 6.02
CA ALA A 25 6.95 -5.62 5.52
C ALA A 25 6.09 -6.57 6.38
N LEU A 26 6.68 -7.65 6.90
CA LEU A 26 6.00 -8.58 7.78
C LEU A 26 5.66 -7.95 9.15
N GLN A 27 6.57 -7.16 9.72
CA GLN A 27 6.33 -6.46 10.99
C GLN A 27 5.25 -5.38 10.81
N ALA A 28 5.36 -4.59 9.73
CA ALA A 28 4.39 -3.56 9.39
C ALA A 28 2.99 -4.17 9.20
N HIS A 29 2.87 -5.27 8.45
CA HIS A 29 1.59 -5.96 8.28
C HIS A 29 1.02 -6.45 9.61
N ARG A 30 1.83 -7.09 10.47
CA ARG A 30 1.36 -7.56 11.78
C ARG A 30 0.84 -6.43 12.67
N GLU A 31 1.53 -5.29 12.67
CA GLU A 31 1.15 -4.14 13.49
C GLU A 31 -0.13 -3.45 12.97
N ILE A 32 -0.23 -3.29 11.66
CA ILE A 32 -1.44 -2.73 11.01
C ILE A 32 -2.65 -3.64 11.27
N THR A 33 -2.49 -4.96 11.05
CA THR A 33 -3.53 -5.96 11.31
C THR A 33 -3.94 -6.03 12.78
N ALA A 34 -3.00 -5.85 13.71
CA ALA A 34 -3.31 -5.85 15.14
C ALA A 34 -4.15 -4.62 15.57
N VAL A 35 -3.99 -3.48 14.89
CA VAL A 35 -4.69 -2.23 15.21
C VAL A 35 -6.03 -2.12 14.48
N TYR A 36 -6.06 -2.46 13.18
CA TYR A 36 -7.21 -2.23 12.30
C TYR A 36 -7.94 -3.51 11.86
N GLY A 37 -7.42 -4.69 12.21
CA GLY A 37 -7.99 -5.98 11.86
C GLY A 37 -7.37 -6.63 10.61
N GLU A 38 -7.54 -7.96 10.50
CA GLU A 38 -6.96 -8.80 9.41
C GLU A 38 -7.44 -8.43 8.02
N GLN A 39 -8.59 -7.76 7.90
CA GLN A 39 -9.22 -7.44 6.62
C GLN A 39 -8.69 -6.14 5.99
N CYS A 40 -7.83 -5.39 6.69
CA CYS A 40 -7.35 -4.10 6.21
C CYS A 40 -6.33 -4.18 5.06
N ILE A 41 -5.40 -5.14 5.09
CA ILE A 41 -4.39 -5.27 4.03
C ILE A 41 -3.88 -6.69 3.90
N GLU A 42 -3.80 -7.20 2.66
CA GLU A 42 -3.19 -8.50 2.40
C GLU A 42 -1.66 -8.44 2.55
N LYS A 43 -1.07 -9.56 3.01
CA LYS A 43 0.39 -9.73 3.10
C LYS A 43 1.11 -9.46 1.77
N SER A 44 0.51 -9.90 0.65
CA SER A 44 1.09 -9.73 -0.69
C SER A 44 1.17 -8.26 -1.08
N THR A 45 0.08 -7.52 -0.90
CA THR A 45 0.01 -6.07 -1.15
C THR A 45 1.01 -5.30 -0.31
N CYS A 46 1.15 -5.64 0.99
CA CYS A 46 2.15 -5.02 1.85
C CYS A 46 3.58 -5.25 1.33
N ARG A 47 3.90 -6.49 0.91
CA ARG A 47 5.21 -6.83 0.36
C ARG A 47 5.51 -6.09 -0.94
N GLU A 48 4.53 -5.98 -1.84
CA GLU A 48 4.68 -5.26 -3.10
C GLU A 48 4.94 -3.77 -2.88
N ARG A 49 4.16 -3.13 -2.00
CA ARG A 49 4.37 -1.72 -1.62
C ARG A 49 5.77 -1.51 -1.05
N PHE A 50 6.21 -2.37 -0.14
CA PHE A 50 7.58 -2.32 0.40
C PHE A 50 8.66 -2.50 -0.67
N ALA A 51 8.40 -3.31 -1.71
CA ALA A 51 9.31 -3.43 -2.84
C ALA A 51 9.37 -2.14 -3.69
N GLN A 52 8.25 -1.43 -3.85
CA GLN A 52 8.21 -0.12 -4.51
C GLN A 52 8.92 0.96 -3.68
N PHE A 53 8.75 0.98 -2.36
CA PHE A 53 9.45 1.91 -1.48
C PHE A 53 10.96 1.74 -1.52
N LYS A 54 11.45 0.50 -1.64
CA LYS A 54 12.87 0.22 -1.87
C LYS A 54 13.41 0.80 -3.19
N LYS A 55 12.55 0.96 -4.20
CA LYS A 55 12.87 1.61 -5.47
C LYS A 55 12.71 3.14 -5.42
N GLY A 56 12.33 3.70 -4.26
CA GLY A 56 12.04 5.12 -4.09
C GLY A 56 10.68 5.56 -4.62
N ASN A 57 9.81 4.60 -5.00
CA ASN A 57 8.46 4.89 -5.48
C ASN A 57 7.47 4.86 -4.30
N PHE A 58 7.08 6.05 -3.83
CA PHE A 58 6.12 6.24 -2.73
C PHE A 58 4.72 6.65 -3.21
N ALA A 59 4.48 6.66 -4.54
CA ALA A 59 3.18 7.07 -5.07
C ALA A 59 2.07 6.14 -4.55
N PHE A 60 1.01 6.75 -4.00
CA PHE A 60 -0.24 6.04 -3.75
C PHE A 60 -0.86 5.73 -5.11
N GLN A 61 -0.89 4.45 -5.46
CA GLN A 61 -1.72 3.99 -6.57
C GLN A 61 -2.97 3.45 -5.92
N GLU A 62 -4.05 4.23 -5.96
CA GLU A 62 -5.37 3.64 -5.81
C GLU A 62 -5.46 2.55 -6.89
N GLU A 63 -5.70 1.32 -6.47
CA GLU A 63 -5.98 0.23 -7.41
C GLU A 63 -7.37 0.49 -7.97
N LYS A 64 -7.49 1.55 -8.79
CA LYS A 64 -8.58 1.69 -9.72
C LYS A 64 -8.42 0.48 -10.62
N ASN A 65 -9.36 -0.45 -10.51
CA ASN A 65 -9.63 -1.44 -11.52
C ASN A 65 -9.85 -0.67 -12.84
N LEU A 66 -8.76 -0.35 -13.51
CA LEU A 66 -8.67 0.30 -14.81
C LEU A 66 -8.27 -0.83 -15.75
N ASP A 67 -9.23 -1.71 -16.01
CA ASP A 67 -9.26 -2.58 -17.16
C ASP A 67 -9.35 -1.81 -18.50
N ALA A 68 -9.11 -0.49 -18.56
CA ALA A 68 -9.44 0.30 -19.75
C ALA A 68 -8.38 1.27 -20.32
N ASN A 69 -7.24 1.58 -19.68
CA ASN A 69 -6.31 2.53 -20.30
C ASN A 69 -4.85 2.47 -19.80
N ARG A 70 -4.06 1.51 -20.30
CA ARG A 70 -2.59 1.55 -20.17
C ARG A 70 -1.85 1.15 -21.45
N THR A 71 -2.44 1.38 -22.62
CA THR A 71 -1.81 1.12 -23.93
C THR A 71 -1.65 2.36 -24.82
N GLU A 72 -2.14 3.55 -24.44
CA GLU A 72 -2.14 4.70 -25.37
C GLU A 72 -0.95 5.67 -25.25
N TRP A 73 -0.14 5.63 -24.18
CA TRP A 73 0.90 6.66 -23.95
C TRP A 73 2.34 6.26 -24.33
N THR A 74 2.53 5.18 -25.10
CA THR A 74 3.83 4.86 -25.73
C THR A 74 3.77 4.80 -27.26
N ALA A 75 2.64 5.13 -27.89
CA ALA A 75 2.45 5.04 -29.34
C ALA A 75 2.18 6.40 -30.02
N SER A 76 2.44 7.53 -29.36
CA SER A 76 2.29 8.85 -29.98
C SER A 76 3.45 9.78 -29.62
N ARG A 77 4.45 9.69 -30.52
CA ARG A 77 5.26 10.79 -31.05
C ARG A 77 6.51 11.23 -30.28
#